data_AF-A0A7X8HGK4-F1
#
_entry.id   AF-A0A7X8HGK4-F1
#
_cell.length_a   1.000
_cell.length_b   1.000
_cell.length_c   1.000
_cell.angle_alpha   90.00
_cell.angle_beta   90.00
_cell.angle_gamma   90.00
#
_symmetry.space_group_name_H-M   'P 1'
#
loop_
_entity.id
_entity.type
_entity.pdbx_description
1 polymer ?
#
loop_
_entity_poly.entity_id
_entity_poly.type
_entity_poly.pdbx_seq_one_letter_code
_entity_poly.pdbx_strand_id
1 'polypeptide(L)'
;MALIIALSAHEVAHLFSAILLNIKFSKVKITLFGFNFDANLENVSYFKKILLFFSGPGCNLALYFGLRNTEYSYFANINLFLAYMNLVPIVPLDGGNICRTIMEFFLPVKTVSRYIVMTNIFFVICFIIIIHSYKNYLFFLLVVMGLKGIVEESRHILEKSISIRYNKIKYKG
;
A
#
# COMPACT_ATOMS: atom_id res chain seq x y z
N MET A 1 6.54 -21.15 7.54
CA MET A 1 5.11 -21.26 7.91
C MET A 1 4.59 -20.00 8.60
N ALA A 2 5.22 -19.56 9.70
CA ALA A 2 4.82 -18.36 10.47
C ALA A 2 4.60 -17.08 9.62
N LEU A 3 5.50 -16.79 8.67
CA LEU A 3 5.37 -15.61 7.80
C LEU A 3 4.14 -15.64 6.88
N ILE A 4 3.79 -16.81 6.33
CA ILE A 4 2.60 -16.96 5.46
C ILE A 4 1.33 -16.79 6.29
N ILE A 5 1.31 -17.31 7.52
CA ILE A 5 0.18 -17.16 8.44
C ILE A 5 0.00 -15.69 8.81
N ALA A 6 1.08 -14.99 9.14
CA ALA A 6 1.04 -13.55 9.47
C ALA A 6 0.59 -12.71 8.26
N LEU A 7 1.11 -13.00 7.06
CA LEU A 7 0.65 -12.35 5.83
C LEU A 7 -0.83 -12.64 5.56
N SER A 8 -1.29 -13.86 5.81
CA SER A 8 -2.69 -14.23 5.63
C SER A 8 -3.59 -13.49 6.62
N ALA A 9 -3.18 -13.36 7.88
CA ALA A 9 -3.91 -12.58 8.89
C ALA A 9 -4.00 -11.10 8.51
N HIS A 10 -2.91 -10.52 8.02
CA HIS A 10 -2.84 -9.16 7.50
C HIS A 10 -3.85 -8.92 6.36
N GLU A 11 -3.86 -9.79 5.36
CA GLU A 11 -4.75 -9.66 4.21
C GLU A 11 -6.23 -9.91 4.58
N VAL A 12 -6.50 -10.84 5.50
CA VAL A 12 -7.84 -11.06 6.06
C VAL A 12 -8.34 -9.82 6.80
N ALA A 13 -7.46 -9.09 7.50
CA ALA A 13 -7.84 -7.86 8.17
C ALA A 13 -8.28 -6.76 7.19
N HIS A 14 -7.65 -6.64 6.03
CA HIS A 14 -8.11 -5.74 4.96
C HIS A 14 -9.49 -6.13 4.44
N LEU A 15 -9.71 -7.42 4.15
CA LEU A 15 -11.02 -7.91 3.70
C LEU A 15 -12.10 -7.64 4.75
N PHE A 16 -11.82 -7.93 6.02
CA PHE A 16 -12.75 -7.70 7.12
C PHE A 16 -13.08 -6.21 7.28
N SER A 17 -12.07 -5.33 7.25
CA SER A 17 -12.23 -3.88 7.32
C SER A 17 -13.10 -3.35 6.18
N ALA A 18 -12.88 -3.86 4.96
CA ALA A 18 -13.67 -3.43 3.81
C ALA A 18 -15.14 -3.81 3.89
N ILE A 19 -15.45 -5.02 4.37
CA ILE A 19 -16.82 -5.47 4.63
C ILE A 19 -17.47 -4.56 5.68
N LEU A 20 -16.77 -4.29 6.79
CA LEU A 20 -17.27 -3.45 7.87
C LEU A 20 -17.51 -2.00 7.43
N LEU A 21 -16.66 -1.48 6.54
CA LEU A 21 -16.78 -0.12 6.00
C LEU A 21 -17.75 0.00 4.80
N ASN A 22 -18.38 -1.11 4.39
CA ASN A 22 -19.26 -1.22 3.21
C ASN A 22 -18.59 -0.73 1.91
N ILE A 23 -17.30 -1.05 1.73
CA ILE A 23 -16.56 -0.71 0.52
C ILE A 23 -16.85 -1.78 -0.54
N LYS A 24 -17.55 -1.41 -1.61
CA LYS A 24 -17.84 -2.33 -2.72
C LYS A 24 -16.59 -2.54 -3.57
N PHE A 25 -16.06 -3.76 -3.58
CA PHE A 25 -15.01 -4.16 -4.51
C PHE A 25 -15.62 -4.52 -5.86
N SER A 26 -15.17 -3.87 -6.93
CA SER A 26 -15.61 -4.27 -8.28
C SER A 26 -14.82 -5.48 -8.77
N LYS A 27 -13.53 -5.56 -8.44
CA LYS A 27 -12.65 -6.73 -8.64
C LYS A 27 -11.64 -6.81 -7.50
N VAL A 28 -11.51 -8.00 -6.94
CA VAL A 28 -10.45 -8.36 -5.99
C VAL A 28 -9.37 -9.07 -6.81
N LYS A 29 -8.29 -8.38 -7.17
CA LYS A 29 -7.14 -9.03 -7.82
C LYS A 29 -6.16 -9.46 -6.74
N ILE A 30 -6.08 -10.76 -6.51
CA ILE A 30 -5.01 -11.34 -5.70
C ILE A 30 -3.73 -11.24 -6.54
N THR A 31 -2.77 -10.42 -6.09
CA THR A 31 -1.41 -10.40 -6.63
C THR A 31 -0.47 -11.12 -5.66
N LEU A 32 0.69 -11.55 -6.15
CA LEU A 32 1.75 -12.19 -5.36
C LEU A 32 2.23 -11.35 -4.14
N PHE A 33 1.83 -10.08 -4.07
CA PHE A 33 2.21 -9.12 -3.04
C PHE A 33 1.00 -8.47 -2.34
N GLY A 34 -0.19 -9.07 -2.47
CA GLY A 34 -1.41 -8.67 -1.76
C GLY A 34 -2.63 -8.42 -2.65
N PHE A 35 -3.71 -7.93 -2.05
CA PHE A 35 -4.95 -7.62 -2.77
C PHE A 35 -4.90 -6.26 -3.49
N ASN A 36 -4.81 -6.27 -4.83
CA ASN A 36 -5.11 -5.09 -5.65
C ASN A 36 -6.63 -4.94 -5.72
N PHE A 37 -7.16 -4.08 -4.86
CA PHE A 37 -8.57 -3.70 -4.89
C PHE A 37 -8.78 -2.68 -6.01
N ASP A 38 -9.28 -3.14 -7.16
CA ASP A 38 -9.98 -2.28 -8.13
C ASP A 38 -11.34 -1.90 -7.50
N ALA A 39 -11.30 -1.17 -6.39
CA ALA A 39 -12.46 -0.48 -5.86
C ALA A 39 -12.50 0.89 -6.55
N ASN A 40 -13.71 1.34 -6.94
CA ASN A 40 -13.95 2.73 -7.27
C ASN A 40 -13.82 3.58 -5.99
N LEU A 41 -12.58 3.71 -5.53
CA LEU A 41 -12.17 4.46 -4.35
C LEU A 41 -12.35 5.96 -4.57
N GLU A 42 -12.63 6.42 -5.80
CA GLU A 42 -12.92 7.82 -6.08
C GLU A 42 -14.13 8.36 -5.29
N ASN A 43 -15.10 7.51 -4.95
CA ASN A 43 -16.29 7.88 -4.18
C ASN A 43 -16.27 7.43 -2.71
N VAL A 44 -15.17 6.83 -2.25
CA VAL A 44 -15.02 6.38 -0.85
C VAL A 44 -14.40 7.50 -0.03
N SER A 45 -14.99 7.82 1.13
CA SER A 45 -14.44 8.82 2.05
C SER A 45 -12.99 8.52 2.41
N TYR A 46 -12.14 9.56 2.44
CA TYR A 46 -10.72 9.47 2.79
C TYR A 46 -10.48 8.73 4.11
N PHE A 47 -11.34 8.96 5.11
CA PHE A 47 -11.22 8.29 6.41
C PHE A 47 -11.41 6.76 6.30
N LYS A 48 -12.35 6.31 5.47
CA LYS A 48 -12.56 4.87 5.21
C LYS A 48 -11.36 4.25 4.49
N LYS A 49 -10.72 5.00 3.58
CA LYS A 49 -9.50 4.53 2.90
C LYS A 49 -8.34 4.36 3.88
N ILE A 50 -8.12 5.34 4.76
CA ILE A 50 -7.06 5.25 5.78
C ILE A 50 -7.29 4.05 6.70
N LEU A 51 -8.52 3.85 7.17
CA LEU A 51 -8.87 2.68 8.00
C LEU A 51 -8.69 1.36 7.24
N LEU A 52 -9.01 1.32 5.95
CA LEU A 52 -8.80 0.15 5.11
C LEU A 52 -7.32 -0.19 4.98
N PHE A 53 -6.46 0.77 4.64
CA PHE A 53 -5.03 0.50 4.51
C PHE A 53 -4.35 0.28 5.87
N PHE A 54 -4.86 0.87 6.95
CA PHE A 54 -4.30 0.66 8.27
C PHE A 54 -4.70 -0.70 8.89
N SER A 55 -5.78 -1.35 8.45
CA SER A 55 -6.27 -2.57 9.09
C SER A 55 -5.28 -3.74 9.01
N GLY A 56 -4.53 -3.89 7.91
CA GLY A 56 -3.52 -4.92 7.77
C GLY A 56 -2.36 -4.73 8.75
N PRO A 57 -1.63 -3.60 8.72
CA PRO A 57 -0.57 -3.31 9.68
C PRO A 57 -1.09 -3.27 11.13
N GLY A 58 -2.31 -2.77 11.34
CA GLY A 58 -2.98 -2.74 12.64
C GLY A 58 -3.23 -4.14 13.21
N CYS A 59 -3.65 -5.10 12.38
CA CYS A 59 -3.79 -6.51 12.78
C CYS A 59 -2.44 -7.11 13.20
N ASN A 60 -1.40 -6.87 12.40
CA ASN A 60 -0.05 -7.35 12.72
C ASN A 60 0.49 -6.75 14.04
N LEU A 61 0.26 -5.45 14.29
CA LEU A 61 0.61 -4.82 15.56
C LEU A 61 -0.18 -5.42 16.73
N ALA A 62 -1.48 -5.67 16.56
CA ALA A 62 -2.30 -6.31 17.59
C ALA A 62 -1.80 -7.72 17.93
N LEU A 63 -1.45 -8.51 16.91
CA LEU A 63 -0.85 -9.84 17.09
C LEU A 63 0.51 -9.77 17.80
N TYR A 64 1.34 -8.78 17.48
CA TYR A 64 2.60 -8.57 18.20
C TYR A 64 2.36 -8.29 19.69
N PHE A 65 1.52 -7.30 20.03
CA PHE A 65 1.30 -6.94 21.42
C PHE A 65 0.60 -8.06 22.22
N GLY A 66 -0.30 -8.82 21.59
CA GLY A 66 -0.97 -9.95 22.22
C GLY A 66 -0.07 -11.16 22.47
N LEU A 67 0.91 -11.41 21.60
CA LEU A 67 1.70 -12.65 21.63
C LEU A 67 3.17 -12.46 22.07
N ARG A 68 3.68 -11.23 22.17
CA ARG A 68 5.10 -10.96 22.49
C ARG A 68 5.58 -11.58 23.81
N ASN A 69 4.70 -11.70 24.80
CA ASN A 69 5.00 -12.22 26.14
C ASN A 69 4.66 -13.72 26.29
N THR A 70 4.37 -14.41 25.20
CA THR A 70 4.00 -15.83 25.18
C THR A 70 5.10 -16.66 24.53
N GLU A 71 4.94 -17.99 24.52
CA GLU A 71 5.82 -18.91 23.80
C GLU A 71 5.88 -18.63 22.28
N TYR A 72 4.91 -17.88 21.75
CA TYR A 72 4.84 -17.46 20.35
C TYR A 72 5.56 -16.15 20.04
N SER A 73 6.53 -15.72 20.88
CA SER A 73 7.30 -14.49 20.70
C SER A 73 7.98 -14.37 19.32
N TYR A 74 8.43 -15.50 18.74
CA TYR A 74 8.97 -15.53 17.38
C TYR A 74 7.93 -15.12 16.32
N PHE A 75 6.69 -15.64 16.42
CA PHE A 75 5.60 -15.24 15.54
C PHE A 75 5.21 -13.77 15.75
N ALA A 76 5.21 -13.29 17.00
CA ALA A 76 4.97 -11.89 17.32
C ALA A 76 5.99 -10.98 16.59
N ASN A 77 7.28 -11.31 16.65
CA ASN A 77 8.33 -10.54 15.97
C ASN A 77 8.18 -10.52 14.44
N ILE A 78 7.71 -11.62 13.83
CA ILE A 78 7.39 -11.64 12.40
C ILE A 78 6.23 -10.68 12.06
N ASN A 79 5.18 -10.66 12.89
CA ASN A 79 4.08 -9.71 12.70
C ASN A 79 4.55 -8.26 12.85
N LEU A 80 5.39 -7.98 13.86
CA LEU A 80 6.00 -6.65 14.02
C LEU A 80 6.82 -6.25 12.79
N PHE A 81 7.65 -7.16 12.27
CA PHE A 81 8.42 -6.94 11.06
C PHE A 81 7.50 -6.63 9.85
N LEU A 82 6.46 -7.43 9.63
CA LEU A 82 5.48 -7.19 8.56
C LEU A 82 4.72 -5.87 8.71
N ALA A 83 4.40 -5.47 9.95
CA ALA A 83 3.77 -4.17 10.21
C ALA A 83 4.69 -3.02 9.81
N TYR A 84 5.97 -3.06 10.20
CA TYR A 84 6.93 -2.03 9.81
C TYR A 84 7.12 -1.95 8.30
N MET A 85 7.28 -3.11 7.65
CA MET A 85 7.48 -3.16 6.20
C MET A 85 6.28 -2.60 5.44
N ASN A 86 5.05 -2.92 5.87
CA ASN A 86 3.85 -2.39 5.21
C ASN A 86 3.53 -0.93 5.58
N LEU A 87 4.05 -0.39 6.68
CA LEU A 87 3.91 1.03 7.03
C LEU A 87 4.94 1.95 6.39
N VAL A 88 5.91 1.41 5.64
CA VAL A 88 6.85 2.24 4.87
C VAL A 88 6.06 3.08 3.85
N PRO A 89 6.33 4.39 3.73
CA PRO A 89 5.55 5.29 2.87
C PRO A 89 5.95 5.15 1.39
N ILE A 90 5.84 3.94 0.85
CA ILE A 90 6.13 3.59 -0.54
C ILE A 90 4.89 2.95 -1.13
N VAL A 91 4.39 3.46 -2.24
CA VAL A 91 3.32 2.77 -2.99
C VAL A 91 3.97 1.59 -3.73
N PRO A 92 3.39 0.37 -3.74
CA PRO A 92 2.01 0.01 -3.39
C PRO A 92 1.78 -0.47 -1.95
N LEU A 93 2.73 -0.32 -1.02
CA LEU A 93 2.53 -0.70 0.38
C LEU A 93 1.45 0.15 1.06
N ASP A 94 0.86 -0.38 2.13
CA ASP A 94 -0.23 0.27 2.86
C ASP A 94 0.13 1.67 3.36
N GLY A 95 1.32 1.84 3.93
CA GLY A 95 1.84 3.11 4.42
C GLY A 95 1.92 4.16 3.32
N GLY A 96 2.35 3.76 2.12
CA GLY A 96 2.33 4.61 0.93
C GLY A 96 0.93 5.04 0.55
N ASN A 97 -0.04 4.11 0.58
CA ASN A 97 -1.44 4.40 0.26
C ASN A 97 -2.14 5.26 1.33
N ILE A 98 -1.76 5.14 2.60
CA ILE A 98 -2.20 6.03 3.68
C ILE A 98 -1.67 7.44 3.42
N CYS A 99 -0.36 7.59 3.17
CA CYS A 99 0.25 8.89 2.85
C CYS A 99 -0.40 9.52 1.61
N ARG A 100 -0.61 8.74 0.55
CA ARG A 100 -1.34 9.18 -0.65
C ARG A 100 -2.71 9.74 -0.29
N THR A 101 -3.51 8.97 0.45
CA THR A 101 -4.87 9.35 0.82
C THR A 101 -4.90 10.65 1.62
N ILE A 102 -3.95 10.83 2.54
CA ILE A 102 -3.81 12.07 3.32
C ILE A 102 -3.45 13.24 2.41
N MET A 103 -2.53 13.05 1.45
CA MET A 103 -2.16 14.10 0.50
C MET A 103 -3.30 14.45 -0.45
N GLU A 104 -4.11 13.48 -0.89
CA GLU A 104 -5.30 13.70 -1.73
C GLU A 104 -6.36 14.60 -1.06
N PHE A 105 -6.35 14.70 0.27
CA PHE A 105 -7.23 15.62 1.00
C PHE A 105 -6.85 17.09 0.78
N PHE A 106 -5.55 17.40 0.65
CA PHE A 106 -5.05 18.78 0.56
C PHE A 106 -4.61 19.21 -0.84
N LEU A 107 -4.28 18.26 -1.70
CA LEU A 107 -3.59 18.51 -2.97
C LEU A 107 -4.35 17.91 -4.16
N PRO A 108 -4.24 18.54 -5.34
CA PRO A 108 -4.80 17.97 -6.56
C PRO A 108 -4.06 16.67 -6.92
N VAL A 109 -4.79 15.72 -7.51
CA VAL A 109 -4.32 14.36 -7.84
C VAL A 109 -2.95 14.35 -8.53
N LYS A 110 -2.71 15.25 -9.50
CA LYS A 110 -1.42 15.32 -10.22
C LYS A 110 -0.23 15.64 -9.31
N THR A 111 -0.45 16.51 -8.32
CA THR A 111 0.59 16.90 -7.35
C THR A 111 0.87 15.76 -6.40
N VAL A 112 -0.17 15.08 -5.92
CA VAL A 112 -0.04 13.89 -5.07
C VAL A 112 0.76 12.78 -5.77
N SER A 113 0.39 12.45 -7.01
CA SER A 113 1.11 11.47 -7.83
C SER A 113 2.59 11.80 -7.96
N ARG A 114 2.93 13.08 -8.16
CA ARG A 114 4.32 13.53 -8.23
C ARG A 114 5.07 13.33 -6.92
N TYR A 115 4.46 13.67 -5.78
CA TYR A 115 5.06 13.44 -4.48
C TYR A 115 5.28 11.95 -4.21
N ILE A 116 4.31 11.10 -4.53
CA ILE A 116 4.47 9.63 -4.37
C ILE A 116 5.64 9.11 -5.18
N VAL A 117 5.77 9.52 -6.45
CA VAL A 117 6.90 9.10 -7.29
C VAL A 117 8.23 9.58 -6.68
N MET A 118 8.30 10.82 -6.20
CA MET A 118 9.49 11.35 -5.53
C MET A 118 9.84 10.56 -4.27
N THR A 119 8.85 10.26 -3.42
CA THR A 119 9.05 9.46 -2.20
C THR A 119 9.51 8.05 -2.55
N ASN A 120 8.88 7.37 -3.52
CA ASN A 120 9.31 6.05 -3.97
C ASN A 120 10.75 6.05 -4.48
N ILE A 121 11.15 7.03 -5.31
CA ILE A 121 12.52 7.17 -5.81
C ILE A 121 13.51 7.35 -4.64
N PHE A 122 13.18 8.22 -3.69
CA PHE A 122 14.01 8.46 -2.51
C PHE A 122 14.27 7.15 -1.73
N PHE A 123 13.22 6.40 -1.40
CA PHE A 123 13.38 5.14 -0.69
C PHE A 123 14.10 4.06 -1.50
N VAL A 124 13.86 3.97 -2.81
CA VAL A 124 14.59 3.04 -3.69
C VAL A 124 16.09 3.31 -3.63
N ILE A 125 16.51 4.59 -3.72
CA ILE A 125 17.93 4.97 -3.61
C ILE A 125 18.48 4.59 -2.23
N CYS A 126 17.77 4.91 -1.14
CA CYS A 126 18.18 4.53 0.20
C CYS A 126 18.38 3.02 0.35
N PHE A 127 17.44 2.21 -0.16
CA PHE A 127 17.56 0.75 -0.08
C PHE A 127 18.70 0.20 -0.92
N ILE A 128 18.97 0.75 -2.11
CA ILE A 128 20.14 0.36 -2.91
C ILE A 128 21.44 0.62 -2.14
N ILE A 129 21.56 1.78 -1.48
CA ILE A 129 22.74 2.11 -0.66
C ILE A 129 22.88 1.11 0.51
N ILE A 130 21.78 0.77 1.18
CA ILE A 130 21.78 -0.20 2.28
C ILE A 130 22.18 -1.59 1.79
N ILE A 131 21.67 -2.05 0.64
CA ILE A 131 22.05 -3.34 0.03
C ILE A 131 23.54 -3.36 -0.24
N HIS A 132 24.10 -2.28 -0.80
CA HIS A 132 25.52 -2.20 -1.10
C HIS A 132 26.39 -2.21 0.17
N SER A 133 25.98 -1.49 1.21
CA SER A 133 26.75 -1.37 2.46
C SER A 133 26.67 -2.63 3.33
N TYR A 134 25.49 -3.23 3.48
CA TYR A 134 25.26 -4.35 4.40
C TYR A 134 25.19 -5.72 3.72
N LYS A 135 25.26 -5.78 2.38
CA LYS A 135 25.11 -7.01 1.55
C LYS A 135 23.84 -7.81 1.88
N ASN A 136 22.81 -7.14 2.40
CA ASN A 136 21.55 -7.77 2.75
C ASN A 136 20.58 -7.66 1.57
N TYR A 137 20.43 -8.77 0.84
CA TYR A 137 19.56 -8.84 -0.34
C TYR A 137 18.07 -8.80 -0.01
N LEU A 138 17.67 -8.86 1.26
CA LEU A 138 16.25 -8.80 1.64
C LEU A 138 15.59 -7.46 1.24
N PHE A 139 16.36 -6.36 1.24
CA PHE A 139 15.90 -5.05 0.77
C PHE A 139 15.67 -4.98 -0.74
N PHE A 140 16.16 -5.95 -1.52
CA PHE A 140 15.91 -6.02 -2.96
C PHE A 140 14.40 -6.09 -3.25
N LEU A 141 13.64 -6.78 -2.40
CA LEU A 141 12.18 -6.86 -2.54
C LEU A 141 11.55 -5.46 -2.44
N LEU A 142 11.98 -4.65 -1.48
CA LEU A 142 11.50 -3.29 -1.29
C LEU A 142 11.86 -2.37 -2.45
N VAL A 143 13.04 -2.55 -3.06
CA VAL A 143 13.43 -1.85 -4.28
C VAL A 143 12.47 -2.18 -5.42
N VAL A 144 12.19 -3.46 -5.64
CA VAL A 144 11.24 -3.91 -6.67
C VAL A 144 9.84 -3.33 -6.42
N MET A 145 9.38 -3.29 -5.17
CA MET A 145 8.09 -2.68 -4.82
C MET A 145 8.06 -1.18 -5.08
N GLY A 146 9.11 -0.44 -4.72
CA GLY A 146 9.20 0.99 -5.01
C GLY A 146 9.18 1.29 -6.51
N LEU A 147 9.90 0.50 -7.31
CA LEU A 147 9.88 0.58 -8.78
C LEU A 147 8.49 0.26 -9.35
N LYS A 148 7.83 -0.79 -8.85
CA LYS A 148 6.45 -1.14 -9.23
C LYS A 148 5.51 0.05 -8.97
N GLY A 149 5.62 0.69 -7.81
CA GLY A 149 4.78 1.85 -7.48
C GLY A 149 5.01 3.05 -8.40
N ILE A 150 6.25 3.30 -8.82
CA ILE A 150 6.56 4.36 -9.79
C ILE A 150 5.87 4.09 -11.13
N VAL A 151 5.92 2.83 -11.60
CA VAL A 151 5.27 2.40 -12.84
C VAL A 151 3.74 2.51 -12.73
N GLU A 152 3.18 2.05 -11.61
CA GLU A 152 1.73 2.07 -11.36
C GLU A 152 1.18 3.50 -11.30
N GLU A 153 1.90 4.41 -10.63
CA GLU A 153 1.50 5.81 -10.55
C GLU A 153 1.62 6.53 -11.89
N SER A 154 2.65 6.22 -12.67
CA SER A 154 2.81 6.74 -14.03
C SER A 154 1.66 6.29 -14.95
N ARG A 155 1.21 5.04 -14.82
CA ARG A 155 0.05 4.51 -15.56
C ARG A 155 -1.24 5.22 -15.16
N HIS A 156 -1.45 5.43 -13.86
CA HIS A 156 -2.64 6.12 -13.35
C HIS A 156 -2.74 7.58 -13.85
N ILE A 157 -1.62 8.33 -13.88
CA ILE A 157 -1.59 9.68 -14.46
C ILE A 157 -1.95 9.66 -15.95
N LEU A 158 -1.42 8.69 -16.70
CA LEU A 158 -1.67 8.53 -18.13
C LEU A 158 -3.17 8.26 -18.39
N GLU A 159 -3.75 7.29 -17.70
CA GLU A 159 -5.17 6.93 -17.82
C GLU A 159 -6.09 8.13 -17.53
N LYS A 160 -5.80 8.89 -16.46
CA LYS A 160 -6.58 10.07 -16.09
C LYS A 160 -6.46 11.18 -17.13
N SER A 161 -5.27 11.37 -17.71
CA SER A 161 -5.06 12.35 -18.78
C SER A 161 -5.83 12.00 -20.06
N ILE A 162 -5.88 10.70 -20.43
CA ILE A 162 -6.62 10.20 -21.58
C ILE A 162 -8.13 10.36 -21.37
N SER A 163 -8.64 9.99 -20.19
CA SER A 163 -10.06 10.12 -19.85
C SER A 163 -10.55 11.57 -19.92
N ILE A 164 -9.78 12.52 -19.37
CA ILE A 164 -10.10 13.96 -19.47
C ILE A 164 -10.14 14.41 -20.93
N ARG A 165 -9.17 13.99 -21.74
CA ARG A 165 -9.10 14.36 -23.16
C ARG A 165 -10.26 13.76 -23.96
N TYR A 166 -10.61 12.50 -23.71
CA TYR A 166 -11.74 11.82 -24.34
C TYR A 166 -13.06 12.50 -23.99
N ASN A 167 -13.33 12.79 -22.72
CA ASN A 167 -14.54 13.50 -22.31
C ASN A 167 -14.62 14.89 -22.93
N LYS A 168 -13.50 15.62 -23.01
CA LYS A 168 -13.46 16.94 -23.66
C LYS A 168 -13.82 16.88 -25.15
N ILE A 169 -13.51 15.78 -25.85
CA ILE A 169 -13.89 15.56 -27.25
C ILE A 169 -15.36 15.17 -27.35
N LYS A 170 -15.83 14.26 -26.49
CA LYS A 170 -17.19 13.70 -26.51
C LYS A 170 -18.29 14.73 -26.19
N TYR A 171 -18.01 15.70 -25.32
CA TYR A 171 -18.99 16.74 -24.93
C TYR A 171 -18.79 18.09 -25.66
N LYS A 172 -17.88 18.14 -26.65
CA LYS A 172 -17.69 19.31 -27.53
C LYS A 172 -18.30 19.15 -28.93
N GLY A 173 -18.85 17.98 -29.25
CA GLY A 173 -19.68 17.73 -30.44
C GLY A 173 -21.14 17.63 -30.04
#